data_AF-A0A452XYF4-F1
#
_entry.id   AF-A0A452XYF4-F1
#
_cell.length_a   1.000
_cell.length_b   1.000
_cell.length_c   1.000
_cell.angle_alpha   90.00
_cell.angle_beta   90.00
_cell.angle_gamma   90.00
#
_symmetry.space_group_name_H-M   'P 1'
#
loop_
_entity.id
_entity.type
_entity.pdbx_description
1 polymer ?
#
loop_
_entity_poly.entity_id
_entity_poly.type
_entity_poly.pdbx_seq_one_letter_code
_entity_poly.pdbx_strand_id
1 'polypeptide(L)'
;MSQDSSDAQWRNFRGNLPVLTIVMAAFLIVANGLRYGCSLKGRGASLVWLILSLIYLCYLHGACVGFILVIAGINYAIVKLFARYKYCTGIIWSFNLAMLTLNRVYEGYSFSLFGQQLAFLDNYRGTFRWHICFNFVVLRMISFGCDYCWTLSSSHFDHKKHMQKCEVCYSGKTCYFALQEKGLSVDKYTFLTYLCYLTYAPLYIAGPVVSYNAFAAQLDVPQKNYSVGQICCYGLRWILNFLLIEVMTHFFHYNAFVVRYFCLYITIILYYDYHDTHSEI
;
A
#
# COMPACT_ATOMS: atom_id res chain seq x y z
N MET A 1 -20.18 14.47 -21.98
CA MET A 1 -19.99 13.06 -22.41
C MET A 1 -19.71 12.23 -21.16
N SER A 2 -20.56 11.27 -20.81
CA SER A 2 -20.48 10.54 -19.53
C SER A 2 -19.33 9.52 -19.54
N GLN A 3 -18.40 9.63 -18.58
CA GLN A 3 -17.28 8.71 -18.41
C GLN A 3 -17.55 7.75 -17.24
N ASP A 4 -17.16 6.49 -17.37
CA ASP A 4 -17.24 5.54 -16.26
C ASP A 4 -16.22 5.88 -15.18
N SER A 5 -16.73 6.43 -14.08
CA SER A 5 -15.96 6.79 -12.91
C SER A 5 -16.42 6.02 -11.68
N SER A 6 -17.12 4.90 -11.84
CA SER A 6 -17.70 4.13 -10.72
C SER A 6 -16.64 3.53 -9.79
N ASP A 7 -15.49 3.10 -10.33
CA ASP A 7 -14.35 2.63 -9.54
C ASP A 7 -13.75 3.77 -8.70
N ALA A 8 -13.83 3.65 -7.38
CA ALA A 8 -13.37 4.67 -6.46
C ALA A 8 -11.84 4.85 -6.50
N GLN A 9 -11.08 3.78 -6.70
CA GLN A 9 -9.61 3.86 -6.73
C GLN A 9 -9.12 4.55 -8.00
N TRP A 10 -9.65 4.18 -9.17
CA TRP A 10 -9.33 4.83 -10.44
C TRP A 10 -9.71 6.31 -10.43
N ARG A 11 -10.94 6.62 -9.99
CA ARG A 11 -11.42 8.00 -9.86
C ARG A 11 -10.50 8.84 -8.97
N ASN A 12 -10.06 8.28 -7.84
CA ASN A 12 -9.14 8.95 -6.93
C ASN A 12 -7.74 9.10 -7.54
N PHE A 13 -7.18 8.05 -8.14
CA PHE A 13 -5.86 8.11 -8.78
C PHE A 13 -5.81 9.20 -9.86
N ARG A 14 -6.80 9.18 -10.77
CA ARG A 14 -6.93 10.15 -11.85
C ARG A 14 -7.11 11.57 -11.34
N GLY A 15 -8.02 11.79 -10.40
CA GLY A 15 -8.31 13.12 -9.85
C GLY A 15 -7.12 13.77 -9.14
N ASN A 16 -6.20 12.96 -8.59
CA ASN A 16 -5.01 13.45 -7.89
C ASN A 16 -3.73 13.35 -8.70
N LEU A 17 -3.80 13.01 -9.99
CA LEU A 17 -2.60 12.78 -10.79
C LEU A 17 -1.61 13.97 -10.75
N PRO A 18 -2.03 15.25 -10.81
CA PRO A 18 -1.12 16.38 -10.68
C PRO A 18 -0.43 16.44 -9.31
N VAL A 19 -1.19 16.26 -8.22
CA VAL A 19 -0.65 16.25 -6.85
C VAL A 19 0.33 15.10 -6.67
N LEU A 20 -0.02 13.90 -7.14
CA LEU A 20 0.84 12.72 -7.09
C LEU A 20 2.13 12.94 -7.89
N THR A 21 2.05 13.61 -9.03
CA THR A 21 3.22 13.96 -9.85
C THR A 21 4.15 14.92 -9.11
N ILE A 22 3.60 15.96 -8.47
CA ILE A 22 4.38 16.91 -7.66
C ILE A 22 5.03 16.20 -6.47
N VAL A 23 4.28 15.35 -5.76
CA VAL A 23 4.80 14.58 -4.63
C VAL A 23 5.90 13.63 -5.09
N MET A 24 5.71 12.89 -6.19
CA MET A 24 6.73 12.02 -6.76
C MET A 24 8.00 12.81 -7.13
N ALA A 25 7.87 13.96 -7.78
CA ALA A 25 8.99 14.82 -8.13
C ALA A 25 9.72 15.33 -6.88
N ALA A 26 8.98 15.76 -5.84
CA ALA A 26 9.56 16.17 -4.57
C ALA A 26 10.32 15.03 -3.89
N PHE A 27 9.74 13.82 -3.86
CA PHE A 27 10.42 12.62 -3.35
C PHE A 27 11.72 12.35 -4.11
N LEU A 28 11.71 12.41 -5.44
CA LEU A 28 12.90 12.17 -6.25
C LEU A 28 13.99 13.22 -6.01
N ILE A 29 13.62 14.51 -5.98
CA ILE A 29 14.57 15.62 -5.78
C ILE A 29 15.17 15.53 -4.38
N VAL A 30 14.35 15.39 -3.33
CA VAL A 30 14.82 15.34 -1.95
C VAL A 30 15.63 14.07 -1.68
N ALA A 31 15.14 12.91 -2.12
CA ALA A 31 15.83 11.63 -1.89
C ALA A 31 17.18 11.60 -2.61
N ASN A 32 17.26 12.03 -3.87
CA ASN A 32 18.53 12.08 -4.59
C ASN A 32 19.43 13.18 -4.02
N GLY A 33 18.92 14.38 -3.78
CA GLY A 33 19.69 15.50 -3.22
C GLY A 33 20.36 15.14 -1.90
N LEU A 34 19.62 14.55 -0.95
CA LEU A 34 20.17 14.14 0.34
C LEU A 34 21.09 12.93 0.24
N ARG A 35 20.85 12.04 -0.72
CA ARG A 35 21.74 10.89 -0.95
C ARG A 35 23.08 11.31 -1.55
N TYR A 36 23.08 12.22 -2.52
CA TYR A 36 24.31 12.73 -3.12
C TYR A 36 25.03 13.74 -2.22
N GLY A 37 24.29 14.62 -1.53
CA GLY A 37 24.85 15.66 -0.69
C GLY A 37 25.25 15.20 0.71
N CYS A 38 24.49 14.31 1.34
CA CYS A 38 24.72 13.88 2.72
C CYS A 38 25.00 12.37 2.87
N SER A 39 25.15 11.64 1.75
CA SER A 39 25.38 10.17 1.75
C SER A 39 24.36 9.38 2.58
N LEU A 40 23.14 9.90 2.71
CA LEU A 40 22.11 9.35 3.57
C LEU A 40 21.60 8.00 3.03
N LYS A 41 21.66 6.95 3.87
CA LYS A 41 21.23 5.58 3.55
C LYS A 41 20.47 4.97 4.72
N GLY A 42 19.68 3.93 4.43
CA GLY A 42 19.00 3.11 5.43
C GLY A 42 18.11 3.91 6.37
N ARG A 43 18.43 3.90 7.67
CA ARG A 43 17.62 4.50 8.73
C ARG A 43 17.46 6.02 8.59
N GLY A 44 18.49 6.72 8.11
CA GLY A 44 18.37 8.15 7.83
C GLY A 44 17.41 8.40 6.67
N ALA A 45 17.53 7.60 5.60
CA ALA A 45 16.70 7.75 4.41
C ALA A 45 15.24 7.38 4.71
N SER A 46 14.99 6.35 5.53
CA SER A 46 13.65 5.99 5.99
C SER A 46 12.99 7.12 6.79
N LEU A 47 13.75 7.84 7.63
CA LEU A 47 13.21 8.97 8.39
C LEU A 47 12.72 10.08 7.45
N VAL A 48 13.55 10.49 6.49
CA VAL A 48 13.20 11.54 5.53
C VAL A 48 11.98 11.14 4.72
N TRP A 49 11.97 9.92 4.18
CA TRP A 49 10.87 9.41 3.37
C TRP A 49 9.59 9.27 4.17
N LEU A 50 9.68 8.88 5.45
CA LEU A 50 8.56 8.84 6.36
C LEU A 50 8.00 10.24 6.58
N ILE A 51 8.84 11.25 6.86
CA ILE A 51 8.38 12.63 7.07
C ILE A 51 7.63 13.14 5.83
N LEU A 52 8.21 12.99 4.63
CA LEU A 52 7.56 13.38 3.39
C LEU A 52 6.24 12.62 3.17
N SER A 53 6.22 11.34 3.51
CA SER A 53 5.03 10.49 3.40
C SER A 53 3.93 10.94 4.38
N LEU A 54 4.28 11.24 5.62
CA LEU A 54 3.33 11.69 6.63
C LEU A 54 2.75 13.06 6.28
N ILE A 55 3.54 13.99 5.75
CA ILE A 55 3.03 15.27 5.24
C ILE A 55 1.98 15.02 4.15
N TYR A 56 2.27 14.13 3.20
CA TYR A 56 1.33 13.76 2.15
C TYR A 56 0.07 13.07 2.70
N LEU A 57 0.21 12.13 3.63
CA LEU A 57 -0.92 11.44 4.26
C LEU A 57 -1.79 12.40 5.08
N CYS A 58 -1.20 13.35 5.78
CA CYS A 58 -1.93 14.39 6.50
C CYS A 58 -2.74 15.27 5.54
N TYR A 59 -2.19 15.60 4.37
CA TYR A 59 -2.94 16.28 3.31
C TYR A 59 -4.12 15.41 2.79
N LEU A 60 -3.90 14.12 2.55
CA LEU A 60 -4.94 13.23 2.03
C LEU A 60 -6.04 12.90 3.04
N HIS A 61 -5.68 12.65 4.30
CA HIS A 61 -6.58 12.05 5.29
C HIS A 61 -6.83 12.91 6.52
N GLY A 62 -6.10 14.01 6.70
CA GLY A 62 -6.24 14.90 7.85
C GLY A 62 -5.99 14.15 9.17
N ALA A 63 -6.87 14.35 10.15
CA ALA A 63 -6.77 13.70 11.46
C ALA A 63 -6.83 12.15 11.37
N CYS A 64 -7.51 11.60 10.35
CA CYS A 64 -7.68 10.15 10.19
C CYS A 64 -6.37 9.38 9.98
N VAL A 65 -5.25 10.05 9.69
CA VAL A 65 -3.91 9.42 9.70
C VAL A 65 -3.64 8.74 11.04
N GLY A 66 -4.18 9.29 12.14
CA GLY A 66 -4.08 8.68 13.46
C GLY A 66 -4.59 7.23 13.49
N PHE A 67 -5.72 6.93 12.84
CA PHE A 67 -6.23 5.55 12.76
C PHE A 67 -5.27 4.62 12.03
N ILE A 68 -4.71 5.06 10.89
CA ILE A 68 -3.73 4.27 10.13
C ILE A 68 -2.52 3.94 11.00
N LEU A 69 -1.98 4.95 11.70
CA LEU A 69 -0.79 4.80 12.54
C LEU A 69 -1.04 3.92 13.77
N VAL A 70 -2.22 4.03 14.40
CA VAL A 70 -2.60 3.18 15.54
C VAL A 70 -2.74 1.73 15.09
N ILE A 71 -3.46 1.46 13.99
CA ILE A 71 -3.63 0.10 13.49
C ILE A 71 -2.28 -0.50 13.06
N ALA A 72 -1.44 0.28 12.39
CA ALA A 72 -0.08 -0.11 12.05
C ALA A 72 0.77 -0.39 13.30
N GLY A 73 0.67 0.42 14.34
CA GLY A 73 1.37 0.22 15.62
C GLY A 73 0.97 -1.09 16.30
N ILE A 74 -0.33 -1.38 16.37
CA ILE A 74 -0.86 -2.65 16.91
C ILE A 74 -0.39 -3.83 16.06
N ASN A 75 -0.47 -3.72 14.74
CA ASN A 75 0.02 -4.74 13.83
C ASN A 75 1.52 -5.04 14.03
N TYR A 76 2.34 -3.99 14.13
CA TYR A 76 3.77 -4.13 14.41
C TYR A 76 4.02 -4.85 15.73
N ALA A 77 3.29 -4.48 16.80
CA ALA A 77 3.40 -5.12 18.10
C ALA A 77 3.03 -6.61 18.00
N ILE A 78 1.92 -6.96 17.33
CA ILE A 78 1.50 -8.35 17.10
C ILE A 78 2.60 -9.12 16.37
N VAL A 79 3.13 -8.60 15.26
CA VAL A 79 4.21 -9.24 14.51
C VAL A 79 5.43 -9.47 15.42
N LYS A 80 5.90 -8.44 16.12
CA LYS A 80 7.12 -8.54 16.93
C LYS A 80 6.97 -9.49 18.13
N LEU A 81 5.79 -9.54 18.75
CA LEU A 81 5.51 -10.41 19.89
C LEU A 81 5.28 -11.86 19.46
N PHE A 82 4.59 -12.10 18.35
CA PHE A 82 4.15 -13.43 17.95
C PHE A 82 4.99 -14.11 16.86
N ALA A 83 5.98 -13.44 16.26
CA ALA A 83 6.73 -14.00 15.12
C ALA A 83 7.54 -15.27 15.41
N ARG A 84 7.80 -15.61 16.68
CA ARG A 84 8.50 -16.85 17.04
C ARG A 84 7.58 -18.07 17.13
N TYR A 85 6.27 -17.88 17.11
CA TYR A 85 5.32 -18.98 17.19
C TYR A 85 5.04 -19.56 15.80
N LYS A 86 4.81 -20.87 15.74
CA LYS A 86 4.52 -21.60 14.49
C LYS A 86 3.32 -21.05 13.72
N TYR A 87 2.34 -20.49 14.42
CA TYR A 87 1.11 -19.95 13.84
C TYR A 87 1.19 -18.43 13.59
N CYS A 88 2.39 -17.82 13.60
CA CYS A 88 2.53 -16.36 13.47
C CYS A 88 1.85 -15.81 12.22
N THR A 89 2.02 -16.47 11.06
CA THR A 89 1.40 -16.07 9.80
C THR A 89 -0.13 -16.07 9.93
N GLY A 90 -0.71 -17.10 10.54
CA GLY A 90 -2.15 -17.17 10.78
C GLY A 90 -2.65 -15.97 11.61
N ILE A 91 -1.99 -15.68 12.73
CA ILE A 91 -2.33 -14.55 13.61
C ILE A 91 -2.27 -13.21 12.84
N ILE A 92 -1.21 -13.00 12.06
CA ILE A 92 -1.02 -11.79 11.25
C ILE A 92 -2.15 -11.63 10.23
N TRP A 93 -2.49 -12.70 9.51
CA TRP A 93 -3.57 -12.69 8.53
C TRP A 93 -4.93 -12.45 9.19
N SER A 94 -5.23 -13.11 10.30
CA SER A 94 -6.48 -12.95 11.03
C SER A 94 -6.69 -11.50 11.49
N PHE A 95 -5.67 -10.87 12.08
CA PHE A 95 -5.76 -9.46 12.49
C PHE A 95 -6.00 -8.54 11.28
N ASN A 96 -5.22 -8.71 10.21
CA ASN A 96 -5.30 -7.87 9.03
C ASN A 96 -6.64 -7.99 8.31
N LEU A 97 -7.17 -9.21 8.17
CA LEU A 97 -8.48 -9.47 7.58
C LEU A 97 -9.60 -8.89 8.44
N ALA A 98 -9.53 -9.07 9.76
CA ALA A 98 -10.48 -8.46 10.68
C ALA A 98 -10.51 -6.94 10.55
N MET A 99 -9.33 -6.29 10.51
CA MET A 99 -9.25 -4.84 10.32
C MET A 99 -9.80 -4.39 8.96
N LEU A 100 -9.57 -5.15 7.89
CA LEU A 100 -10.12 -4.86 6.57
C LEU A 100 -11.66 -4.94 6.58
N THR A 101 -12.22 -5.99 7.20
CA THR A 101 -13.67 -6.14 7.34
C THR A 101 -14.26 -5.03 8.19
N LEU A 102 -13.69 -4.72 9.35
CA LEU A 102 -14.16 -3.64 10.22
C LEU A 102 -14.13 -2.29 9.49
N ASN A 103 -13.02 -1.97 8.82
CA ASN A 103 -12.90 -0.73 8.05
C ASN A 103 -13.94 -0.63 6.92
N ARG A 104 -14.34 -1.76 6.32
CA ARG A 104 -15.37 -1.81 5.30
C ARG A 104 -16.76 -1.66 5.88
N VAL A 105 -17.09 -2.39 6.94
CA VAL A 105 -18.41 -2.37 7.60
C VAL A 105 -18.72 -0.99 8.18
N TYR A 106 -17.75 -0.35 8.82
CA TYR A 106 -17.93 0.97 9.41
C TYR A 106 -17.73 2.12 8.41
N GLU A 107 -17.33 1.84 7.15
CA GLU A 107 -16.94 2.87 6.17
C GLU A 107 -15.88 3.85 6.74
N GLY A 108 -14.96 3.30 7.54
CA GLY A 108 -14.00 4.05 8.35
C GLY A 108 -14.57 4.56 9.68
N TYR A 109 -13.70 4.85 10.64
CA TYR A 109 -14.12 5.21 12.00
C TYR A 109 -14.40 6.72 12.17
N SER A 110 -15.31 7.06 13.08
CA SER A 110 -15.45 8.41 13.64
C SER A 110 -14.67 8.58 14.93
N PHE A 111 -14.10 9.77 15.14
CA PHE A 111 -13.42 10.10 16.39
C PHE A 111 -14.42 10.21 17.56
N SER A 112 -15.63 10.69 17.26
CA SER A 112 -16.77 10.69 18.18
C SER A 112 -17.11 9.31 18.76
N LEU A 113 -16.88 8.22 18.04
CA LEU A 113 -17.09 6.85 18.53
C LEU A 113 -16.17 6.51 19.71
N PHE A 114 -14.98 7.12 19.78
CA PHE A 114 -14.01 6.87 20.86
C PHE A 114 -14.12 7.86 22.02
N GLY A 115 -15.00 8.86 21.92
CA GLY A 115 -15.26 9.81 22.98
C GLY A 115 -15.58 11.21 22.46
N GLN A 116 -16.47 11.90 23.17
CA GLN A 116 -16.95 13.23 22.80
C GLN A 116 -15.82 14.29 22.78
N GLN A 117 -14.75 14.08 23.55
CA GLN A 117 -13.57 14.95 23.57
C GLN A 117 -12.79 14.92 22.25
N LEU A 118 -12.85 13.83 21.49
CA LEU A 118 -12.16 13.68 20.20
C LEU A 118 -13.07 14.05 19.02
N ALA A 119 -14.36 14.28 19.25
CA ALA A 119 -15.33 14.55 18.19
C ALA A 119 -14.96 15.78 17.33
N PHE A 120 -14.23 16.76 17.88
CA PHE A 120 -13.78 17.92 17.09
C PHE A 120 -12.85 17.51 15.93
N LEU A 121 -12.11 16.41 16.05
CA LEU A 121 -11.23 15.88 15.00
C LEU A 121 -12.00 15.33 13.80
N ASP A 122 -13.29 15.00 13.97
CA ASP A 122 -14.15 14.61 12.84
C ASP A 122 -14.33 15.75 11.83
N ASN A 123 -14.13 17.01 12.24
CA ASN A 123 -14.15 18.18 11.35
C ASN A 123 -12.86 18.33 10.53
N TYR A 124 -11.78 17.65 10.90
CA TYR A 124 -10.46 17.72 10.25
C TYR A 124 -10.18 16.48 9.41
N ARG A 125 -11.20 15.95 8.74
CA ARG A 125 -11.03 14.85 7.78
C ARG A 125 -10.39 15.38 6.50
N GLY A 126 -9.44 14.63 5.97
CA GLY A 126 -8.81 14.95 4.70
C GLY A 126 -9.73 14.71 3.50
N THR A 127 -9.21 15.03 2.33
CA THR A 127 -9.91 14.93 1.04
C THR A 127 -10.29 13.49 0.66
N PHE A 128 -9.54 12.50 1.15
CA PHE A 128 -9.74 11.09 0.82
C PHE A 128 -10.14 10.24 2.03
N ARG A 129 -11.10 9.36 1.76
CA ARG A 129 -11.49 8.29 2.68
C ARG A 129 -10.32 7.33 2.90
N TRP A 130 -9.73 7.40 4.08
CA TRP A 130 -8.54 6.63 4.44
C TRP A 130 -8.72 5.11 4.33
N HIS A 131 -9.91 4.61 4.69
CA HIS A 131 -10.21 3.18 4.68
C HIS A 131 -10.18 2.54 3.27
N ILE A 132 -10.33 3.33 2.19
CA ILE A 132 -10.20 2.84 0.80
C ILE A 132 -8.73 2.53 0.49
N CYS A 133 -7.82 3.48 0.75
CA CYS A 133 -6.38 3.31 0.53
C CYS A 133 -5.77 2.30 1.51
N PHE A 134 -6.39 2.12 2.68
CA PHE A 134 -5.92 1.21 3.71
C PHE A 134 -5.78 -0.24 3.24
N ASN A 135 -6.51 -0.67 2.21
CA ASN A 135 -6.35 -2.00 1.61
C ASN A 135 -4.88 -2.27 1.19
N PHE A 136 -4.20 -1.28 0.61
CA PHE A 136 -2.78 -1.42 0.25
C PHE A 136 -1.87 -1.44 1.48
N VAL A 137 -2.22 -0.67 2.51
CA VAL A 137 -1.52 -0.69 3.80
C VAL A 137 -1.60 -2.06 4.44
N VAL A 138 -2.77 -2.71 4.41
CA VAL A 138 -2.97 -4.09 4.90
C VAL A 138 -2.07 -5.09 4.19
N LEU A 139 -2.00 -5.04 2.87
CA LEU A 139 -1.13 -5.93 2.10
C LEU A 139 0.36 -5.75 2.48
N ARG A 140 0.78 -4.52 2.75
CA ARG A 140 2.13 -4.23 3.24
C ARG A 140 2.34 -4.70 4.68
N MET A 141 1.35 -4.54 5.56
CA MET A 141 1.40 -5.07 6.92
C MET A 141 1.59 -6.59 6.93
N ILE A 142 0.84 -7.29 6.08
CA ILE A 142 0.97 -8.75 5.87
C ILE A 142 2.37 -9.08 5.34
N SER A 143 2.84 -8.40 4.29
CA SER A 143 4.18 -8.64 3.72
C SER A 143 5.28 -8.46 4.77
N PHE A 144 5.27 -7.38 5.55
CA PHE A 144 6.23 -7.17 6.63
C PHE A 144 6.18 -8.30 7.66
N GLY A 145 4.98 -8.70 8.07
CA GLY A 145 4.79 -9.76 9.05
C GLY A 145 5.34 -11.11 8.59
N CYS A 146 5.03 -11.51 7.35
CA CYS A 146 5.54 -12.73 6.75
C CYS A 146 7.08 -12.69 6.59
N ASP A 147 7.62 -11.61 6.02
CA ASP A 147 9.06 -11.43 5.81
C ASP A 147 9.84 -11.52 7.14
N TYR A 148 9.29 -10.95 8.21
CA TYR A 148 9.90 -11.01 9.54
C TYR A 148 9.83 -12.42 10.16
N CYS A 149 8.67 -13.10 10.09
CA CYS A 149 8.52 -14.48 10.56
C CYS A 149 9.47 -15.45 9.85
N TRP A 150 9.59 -15.35 8.52
CA TRP A 150 10.44 -16.23 7.73
C TRP A 150 11.93 -15.99 7.97
N THR A 151 12.32 -14.73 8.18
CA THR A 151 13.69 -14.38 8.57
C THR A 151 14.08 -15.03 9.91
N LEU A 152 13.18 -15.04 10.90
CA LEU A 152 13.42 -15.70 12.19
C LEU A 152 13.39 -17.23 12.08
N SER A 153 12.54 -17.77 11.22
CA SER A 153 12.40 -19.22 11.01
C SER A 153 13.51 -19.81 10.12
N SER A 154 14.50 -19.01 9.73
CA SER A 154 15.66 -19.42 8.91
C SER A 154 15.27 -20.01 7.55
N SER A 155 14.33 -19.38 6.82
CA SER A 155 14.11 -19.74 5.41
C SER A 155 15.36 -19.42 4.58
N HIS A 156 16.16 -20.45 4.27
CA HIS A 156 17.43 -20.26 3.58
C HIS A 156 17.19 -20.11 2.06
N PHE A 157 17.15 -18.87 1.58
CA PHE A 157 17.23 -18.60 0.14
C PHE A 157 18.63 -18.89 -0.38
N ASP A 158 18.78 -19.93 -1.20
CA ASP A 158 20.07 -20.27 -1.83
C ASP A 158 20.35 -19.34 -3.02
N HIS A 159 20.98 -18.20 -2.68
CA HIS A 159 21.34 -17.19 -3.66
C HIS A 159 22.32 -17.70 -4.72
N LYS A 160 23.23 -18.63 -4.38
CA LYS A 160 24.21 -19.18 -5.32
C LYS A 160 23.51 -20.01 -6.39
N LYS A 161 22.60 -20.88 -5.97
CA LYS A 161 21.77 -21.68 -6.88
C LYS A 161 20.85 -20.83 -7.75
N HIS A 162 20.30 -19.74 -7.20
CA HIS A 162 19.52 -18.79 -8.00
C HIS A 162 20.37 -18.07 -9.04
N MET A 163 21.57 -17.60 -8.66
CA MET A 163 22.47 -16.86 -9.56
C MET A 163 22.90 -17.69 -10.78
N GLN A 164 23.05 -19.01 -10.63
CA GLN A 164 23.36 -19.92 -11.74
C GLN A 164 22.22 -20.02 -12.78
N LYS A 165 20.97 -19.75 -12.38
CA LYS A 165 19.78 -19.88 -13.24
C LYS A 165 19.24 -18.54 -13.74
N CYS A 166 19.59 -17.44 -13.08
CA CYS A 166 19.04 -16.13 -13.37
C CYS A 166 20.05 -15.27 -14.12
N GLU A 167 19.79 -14.98 -15.39
CA GLU A 167 20.65 -14.15 -16.25
C GLU A 167 20.88 -12.74 -15.66
N VAL A 168 19.86 -12.17 -15.01
CA VAL A 168 19.96 -10.84 -14.37
C VAL A 168 20.97 -10.85 -13.24
N CYS A 169 20.89 -11.85 -12.35
CA CYS A 169 21.86 -12.02 -11.25
C CYS A 169 23.25 -12.32 -11.80
N TYR A 170 23.37 -13.19 -12.81
CA TYR A 170 24.63 -13.54 -13.44
C TYR A 170 25.32 -12.31 -14.07
N SER A 171 24.54 -11.40 -14.65
CA SER A 171 25.03 -10.14 -15.23
C SER A 171 25.44 -9.08 -14.19
N GLY A 172 25.36 -9.40 -12.88
CA GLY A 172 25.64 -8.46 -11.79
C GLY A 172 24.56 -7.37 -11.59
N LYS A 173 23.42 -7.49 -12.26
CA LYS A 173 22.28 -6.58 -12.10
C LYS A 173 21.47 -6.95 -10.87
N THR A 174 20.75 -5.98 -10.31
CA THR A 174 19.91 -6.18 -9.13
C THR A 174 18.65 -6.98 -9.49
N CYS A 175 18.52 -8.22 -9.05
CA CYS A 175 17.30 -9.01 -9.30
C CYS A 175 16.25 -8.76 -8.21
N TYR A 176 15.04 -8.32 -8.60
CA TYR A 176 13.94 -8.08 -7.67
C TYR A 176 13.56 -9.33 -6.87
N PHE A 177 13.44 -10.49 -7.55
CA PHE A 177 13.11 -11.76 -6.90
C PHE A 177 14.14 -12.12 -5.83
N ALA A 178 15.44 -11.98 -6.12
CA ALA A 178 16.49 -12.24 -5.15
C ALA A 178 16.43 -11.27 -3.94
N LEU A 179 16.05 -10.00 -4.14
CA LEU A 179 15.87 -9.04 -3.04
C LEU A 179 14.67 -9.36 -2.16
N GLN A 180 13.59 -9.88 -2.75
CA GLN A 180 12.39 -10.28 -2.02
C GLN A 180 12.67 -11.51 -1.14
N GLU A 181 13.24 -12.57 -1.72
CA GLU A 181 13.44 -13.86 -1.05
C GLU A 181 14.59 -13.83 -0.04
N LYS A 182 15.55 -12.92 -0.21
CA LYS A 182 16.66 -12.77 0.72
C LYS A 182 16.18 -12.06 2.00
N GLY A 183 16.04 -12.82 3.07
CA GLY A 183 15.82 -12.29 4.41
C GLY A 183 16.87 -11.25 4.80
N LEU A 184 16.43 -10.19 5.45
CA LEU A 184 17.31 -9.13 5.95
C LEU A 184 17.81 -9.48 7.36
N SER A 185 18.82 -8.76 7.83
CA SER A 185 19.22 -8.88 9.22
C SER A 185 18.13 -8.33 10.15
N VAL A 186 17.93 -8.96 11.30
CA VAL A 186 16.79 -8.69 12.21
C VAL A 186 16.77 -7.22 12.68
N ASP A 187 17.92 -6.57 12.77
CA ASP A 187 18.09 -5.15 13.10
C ASP A 187 17.46 -4.20 12.07
N LYS A 188 17.25 -4.64 10.84
CA LYS A 188 16.62 -3.84 9.78
C LYS A 188 15.10 -3.76 9.92
N TYR A 189 14.47 -4.63 10.72
CA TYR A 189 13.02 -4.65 10.97
C TYR A 189 12.62 -3.70 12.10
N THR A 190 12.94 -2.42 11.91
CA THR A 190 12.63 -1.34 12.88
C THR A 190 11.23 -0.77 12.64
N PHE A 191 10.63 -0.22 13.69
CA PHE A 191 9.33 0.46 13.59
C PHE A 191 9.37 1.65 12.61
N LEU A 192 10.49 2.37 12.56
CA LEU A 192 10.69 3.50 11.64
C LEU A 192 10.63 3.07 10.18
N THR A 193 11.41 2.05 9.80
CA THR A 193 11.44 1.54 8.42
C THR A 193 10.11 0.89 8.06
N TYR A 194 9.47 0.22 9.01
CA TYR A 194 8.12 -0.32 8.85
C TYR A 194 7.09 0.77 8.52
N LEU A 195 7.00 1.83 9.32
CA LEU A 195 6.09 2.94 9.02
C LEU A 195 6.41 3.59 7.68
N CYS A 196 7.68 3.84 7.39
CA CYS A 196 8.12 4.39 6.11
C CYS A 196 7.63 3.53 4.93
N TYR A 197 7.72 2.21 5.05
CA TYR A 197 7.25 1.26 4.05
C TYR A 197 5.73 1.30 3.88
N LEU A 198 4.98 1.25 4.99
CA LEU A 198 3.52 1.29 4.95
C LEU A 198 2.99 2.57 4.33
N THR A 199 3.55 3.72 4.73
CA THR A 199 3.05 5.03 4.32
C THR A 199 3.69 5.56 3.06
N TYR A 200 4.58 4.80 2.40
CA TYR A 200 5.37 5.29 1.26
C TYR A 200 4.49 5.92 0.18
N ALA A 201 4.50 7.25 0.13
CA ALA A 201 3.55 8.08 -0.62
C ALA A 201 3.46 7.75 -2.11
N PRO A 202 4.59 7.57 -2.84
CA PRO A 202 4.57 7.19 -4.27
C PRO A 202 3.73 5.96 -4.62
N LEU A 203 3.56 5.02 -3.69
CA LEU A 203 2.83 3.77 -3.92
C LEU A 203 1.56 3.68 -3.05
N TYR A 204 1.21 4.73 -2.30
CA TYR A 204 0.22 4.64 -1.23
C TYR A 204 -1.23 4.50 -1.73
N ILE A 205 -1.63 5.28 -2.76
CA ILE A 205 -3.00 5.28 -3.30
C ILE A 205 -3.23 4.10 -4.25
N ALA A 206 -2.34 3.96 -5.22
CA ALA A 206 -2.43 2.96 -6.27
C ALA A 206 -1.01 2.70 -6.77
N GLY A 207 -0.47 1.54 -6.40
CA GLY A 207 0.87 1.13 -6.80
C GLY A 207 1.04 -0.37 -6.60
N PRO A 208 1.97 -1.00 -7.34
CA PRO A 208 2.30 -2.40 -7.10
C PRO A 208 2.70 -2.59 -5.64
N VAL A 209 2.19 -3.66 -5.02
CA VAL A 209 2.61 -4.05 -3.68
C VAL A 209 4.00 -4.65 -3.78
N VAL A 210 4.98 -3.98 -3.17
CA VAL A 210 6.37 -4.42 -3.08
C VAL A 210 6.57 -5.11 -1.75
N SER A 211 7.40 -6.16 -1.69
CA SER A 211 7.73 -6.82 -0.42
C SER A 211 8.55 -5.93 0.50
N TYR A 212 8.48 -6.16 1.82
CA TYR A 212 9.26 -5.37 2.77
C TYR A 212 10.76 -5.55 2.54
N ASN A 213 11.21 -6.79 2.35
CA ASN A 213 12.64 -7.08 2.11
C ASN A 213 13.19 -6.32 0.91
N ALA A 214 12.46 -6.32 -0.22
CA ALA A 214 12.88 -5.61 -1.42
C ALA A 214 12.87 -4.09 -1.20
N PHE A 215 11.84 -3.55 -0.55
CA PHE A 215 11.76 -2.13 -0.24
C PHE A 215 12.92 -1.66 0.65
N ALA A 216 13.17 -2.36 1.76
CA ALA A 216 14.22 -1.99 2.70
C ALA A 216 15.62 -2.15 2.09
N ALA A 217 15.85 -3.17 1.26
CA ALA A 217 17.10 -3.30 0.50
C ALA A 217 17.31 -2.15 -0.49
N GLN A 218 16.25 -1.73 -1.20
CA GLN A 218 16.31 -0.62 -2.15
C GLN A 218 16.49 0.74 -1.49
N LEU A 219 16.06 0.87 -0.24
CA LEU A 219 16.27 2.07 0.58
C LEU A 219 17.75 2.25 0.95
N ASP A 220 18.46 1.14 1.19
CA ASP A 220 19.91 1.12 1.41
C ASP A 220 20.68 1.32 0.10
N VAL A 221 20.31 0.57 -0.94
CA VAL A 221 21.01 0.55 -2.24
C VAL A 221 20.02 0.72 -3.39
N PRO A 222 20.02 1.85 -4.12
CA PRO A 222 19.12 2.05 -5.25
C PRO A 222 19.43 1.08 -6.40
N GLN A 223 18.39 0.67 -7.12
CA GLN A 223 18.59 -0.09 -8.36
C GLN A 223 19.26 0.78 -9.44
N LYS A 224 20.13 0.16 -10.23
CA LYS A 224 20.82 0.79 -11.38
C LYS A 224 20.68 -0.02 -12.67
N ASN A 225 19.63 -0.83 -12.77
CA ASN A 225 19.49 -1.80 -13.86
C ASN A 225 19.11 -1.19 -15.21
N TYR A 226 18.44 -0.04 -15.19
CA TYR A 226 17.85 0.59 -16.36
C TYR A 226 18.62 1.84 -16.75
N SER A 227 18.86 2.00 -18.05
CA SER A 227 19.42 3.23 -18.61
C SER A 227 18.34 4.32 -18.67
N VAL A 228 18.78 5.58 -18.78
CA VAL A 228 17.86 6.73 -18.91
C VAL A 228 16.93 6.56 -20.13
N GLY A 229 17.45 6.09 -21.26
CA GLY A 229 16.63 5.82 -22.45
C GLY A 229 15.53 4.78 -22.21
N GLN A 230 15.83 3.70 -21.48
CA GLN A 230 14.84 2.69 -21.10
C GLN A 230 13.77 3.28 -20.17
N ILE A 231 14.18 4.09 -19.19
CA ILE A 231 13.25 4.78 -18.28
C ILE A 231 12.31 5.71 -19.05
N CYS A 232 12.82 6.47 -20.01
CA CYS A 232 12.00 7.33 -20.89
C CYS A 232 10.99 6.51 -21.70
N CYS A 233 11.40 5.39 -22.30
CA CYS A 233 10.48 4.49 -23.01
C CYS A 233 9.39 3.92 -22.08
N TYR A 234 9.72 3.55 -20.86
CA TYR A 234 8.73 3.12 -19.86
C TYR A 234 7.76 4.24 -19.49
N GLY A 235 8.24 5.47 -19.35
CA GLY A 235 7.41 6.66 -19.12
C GLY A 235 6.44 6.90 -20.26
N LEU A 236 6.91 6.87 -21.51
CA LEU A 236 6.06 6.99 -22.69
C LEU A 236 4.99 5.88 -22.74
N ARG A 237 5.39 4.63 -22.48
CA ARG A 237 4.46 3.50 -22.41
C ARG A 237 3.40 3.69 -21.34
N TRP A 238 3.76 4.24 -20.18
CA TRP A 238 2.81 4.56 -19.13
C TRP A 238 1.80 5.63 -19.57
N ILE A 239 2.25 6.70 -20.25
CA ILE A 239 1.36 7.74 -20.81
C ILE A 239 0.39 7.13 -21.82
N LEU A 240 0.87 6.31 -22.74
CA LEU A 240 0.02 5.64 -23.74
C LEU A 240 -1.02 4.73 -23.09
N ASN A 241 -0.64 3.96 -22.06
CA ASN A 241 -1.57 3.13 -21.31
C ASN A 241 -2.61 3.97 -20.54
N PHE A 242 -2.20 5.10 -19.97
CA PHE A 242 -3.11 6.01 -19.29
C PHE A 242 -4.15 6.57 -20.27
N LEU A 243 -3.72 7.05 -21.44
CA LEU A 243 -4.61 7.51 -22.51
C LEU A 243 -5.54 6.40 -23.00
N LEU A 244 -5.04 5.18 -23.13
CA LEU A 244 -5.85 4.02 -23.50
C LEU A 244 -6.96 3.77 -22.46
N ILE A 245 -6.65 3.83 -21.17
CA ILE A 245 -7.68 3.67 -20.11
C ILE A 245 -8.68 4.83 -20.14
N GLU A 246 -8.24 6.07 -20.37
CA GLU A 246 -9.15 7.22 -20.53
C GLU A 246 -10.13 6.98 -21.70
N VAL A 247 -9.61 6.55 -22.86
CA VAL A 247 -10.43 6.19 -24.02
C VAL A 247 -11.39 5.05 -23.66
N MET A 248 -10.89 3.96 -23.08
CA MET A 248 -11.73 2.82 -22.71
C MET A 248 -12.84 3.20 -21.73
N THR A 249 -12.57 4.02 -20.72
CA THR A 249 -13.59 4.46 -19.74
C THR A 249 -14.58 5.47 -20.32
N HIS A 250 -14.27 6.11 -21.44
CA HIS A 250 -15.21 6.94 -22.18
C HIS A 250 -16.16 6.13 -23.06
N PHE A 251 -15.67 5.06 -23.68
CA PHE A 251 -16.45 4.24 -24.60
C PHE A 251 -17.11 3.02 -23.96
N PHE A 252 -16.55 2.49 -22.89
CA PHE A 252 -17.00 1.26 -22.24
C PHE A 252 -17.24 1.46 -20.74
N HIS A 253 -18.51 1.39 -20.33
CA HIS A 253 -18.93 1.59 -18.93
C HIS A 253 -19.00 0.30 -18.11
N TYR A 254 -17.97 -0.56 -18.24
CA TYR A 254 -17.97 -1.90 -17.63
C TYR A 254 -18.17 -1.87 -16.11
N ASN A 255 -17.48 -0.98 -15.39
CA ASN A 255 -17.57 -0.92 -13.94
C ASN A 255 -18.95 -0.42 -13.50
N ALA A 256 -19.52 0.56 -14.22
CA ALA A 256 -20.87 1.03 -13.96
C ALA A 256 -21.91 -0.09 -14.18
N PHE A 257 -21.74 -0.91 -15.22
CA PHE A 257 -22.59 -2.09 -15.44
C PHE A 257 -22.47 -3.08 -14.29
N VAL A 258 -21.26 -3.48 -13.90
CA VAL A 258 -21.05 -4.45 -12.81
C VAL A 258 -21.64 -3.97 -11.50
N VAL A 259 -21.39 -2.70 -11.11
CA VAL A 259 -21.96 -2.12 -9.87
C VAL A 259 -23.49 -2.14 -9.91
N ARG A 260 -24.09 -1.80 -11.05
CA ARG A 260 -25.55 -1.79 -11.20
C ARG A 260 -26.15 -3.19 -11.05
N TYR A 261 -25.59 -4.20 -11.71
CA TYR A 261 -26.10 -5.58 -11.63
C TYR A 261 -25.84 -6.20 -10.25
N PHE A 262 -24.71 -5.92 -9.61
CA PHE A 262 -24.43 -6.38 -8.25
C PHE A 262 -25.42 -5.78 -7.24
N CYS A 263 -25.67 -4.46 -7.31
CA CYS A 263 -26.70 -3.82 -6.48
C CYS A 263 -28.09 -4.38 -6.76
N LEU A 264 -28.45 -4.59 -8.04
CA LEU A 264 -29.75 -5.18 -8.40
C LEU A 264 -29.90 -6.59 -7.81
N TYR A 265 -28.86 -7.41 -7.88
CA TYR A 265 -28.86 -8.77 -7.35
C TYR A 265 -29.00 -8.79 -5.82
N ILE A 266 -28.29 -7.91 -5.11
CA ILE A 266 -28.45 -7.76 -3.65
C ILE A 266 -29.84 -7.27 -3.29
N THR A 267 -30.39 -6.28 -4.00
CA THR A 267 -31.75 -5.79 -3.75
C THR A 267 -32.79 -6.89 -3.97
N ILE A 268 -32.61 -7.72 -5.00
CA ILE A 268 -33.48 -8.88 -5.25
C ILE A 268 -33.37 -9.88 -4.10
N ILE A 269 -32.16 -10.25 -3.66
CA ILE A 269 -31.97 -11.16 -2.52
C ILE A 269 -32.63 -10.62 -1.26
N LEU A 270 -32.38 -9.36 -0.90
CA LEU A 270 -32.97 -8.74 0.29
C LEU A 270 -34.50 -8.61 0.18
N TYR A 271 -35.04 -8.40 -1.01
CA TYR A 271 -36.48 -8.38 -1.25
C TYR A 271 -37.12 -9.77 -1.04
N TYR A 272 -36.49 -10.84 -1.52
CA TYR A 272 -36.96 -12.21 -1.28
C TYR A 272 -36.84 -12.60 0.21
N ASP A 273 -35.73 -12.27 0.87
CA ASP A 273 -35.51 -12.58 2.29
C ASP A 273 -36.51 -11.83 3.21
N TYR A 274 -36.85 -10.58 2.87
CA TYR A 274 -37.89 -9.80 3.57
C TYR A 274 -39.29 -10.39 3.38
N HIS A 275 -39.59 -10.90 2.17
CA HIS A 275 -40.92 -11.43 1.86
C HIS A 275 -41.14 -12.85 2.40
N ASP A 276 -40.09 -13.66 2.51
CA ASP A 276 -40.14 -14.99 3.17
C ASP A 276 -40.26 -14.86 4.70
N THR A 277 -39.65 -13.84 5.31
CA THR A 277 -39.79 -13.60 6.76
C THR A 277 -41.13 -13.00 7.18
N HIS A 278 -41.91 -12.44 6.26
CA HIS A 278 -43.22 -11.82 6.53
C HIS A 278 -44.41 -12.59 5.94
N SER A 279 -44.17 -13.71 5.25
CA SER A 279 -45.21 -14.63 4.77
C SER A 279 -45.49 -15.81 5.73
N GLU A 280 -44.71 -15.93 6.81
CA GLU A 280 -44.90 -16.93 7.88
C GLU A 280 -45.67 -16.39 9.11
N ILE A 281 -46.36 -15.25 8.99
CA ILE A 281 -47.30 -14.71 10.00
C ILE A 281 -48.71 -14.66 9.41
#